data_AF-A0A5J9V584-F1
#
_entry.id   AF-A0A5J9V584-F1
#
_cell.length_a   1.000
_cell.length_b   1.000
_cell.length_c   1.000
_cell.angle_alpha   90.00
_cell.angle_beta   90.00
_cell.angle_gamma   90.00
#
_symmetry.space_group_name_H-M   'P 1'
#
loop_
_entity.id
_entity.type
_entity.pdbx_description
1 polymer ?
#
loop_
_entity_poly.entity_id
_entity_poly.type
_entity_poly.pdbx_seq_one_letter_code
_entity_poly.pdbx_strand_id
1 'polypeptide(L)'
;LCGAKPPHSASAVVVDSTHGIHDLRIDAMSLAAGAPAPTGRFVASCAFTVGGHRWRIICYPNGNGADCSDHVSVFLELDEEDVAGEVKAVFGFTLVVESRAAFFRSKRKETHEHSHLASL
;
A
#
# COMPACT_ATOMS: atom_id res chain seq x y z
N LEU A 1 -16.70 -13.44 64.62
CA LEU A 1 -16.57 -12.16 63.92
C LEU A 1 -16.04 -12.46 62.53
N CYS A 2 -16.91 -12.47 61.51
CA CYS A 2 -16.54 -12.82 60.14
C CYS A 2 -16.07 -11.54 59.44
N GLY A 3 -14.77 -11.43 59.13
CA GLY A 3 -14.21 -10.28 58.42
C GLY A 3 -14.60 -10.30 56.95
N ALA A 4 -15.62 -9.53 56.57
CA ALA A 4 -15.97 -9.35 55.17
C ALA A 4 -14.92 -8.47 54.48
N LYS A 5 -14.36 -8.96 53.36
CA LYS A 5 -13.42 -8.19 52.54
C LYS A 5 -14.19 -7.05 51.85
N PRO A 6 -13.68 -5.80 51.86
CA PRO A 6 -14.38 -4.69 51.23
C PRO A 6 -14.56 -4.93 49.72
N PRO A 7 -15.68 -4.49 49.12
CA PRO A 7 -15.91 -4.65 47.69
C PRO A 7 -14.83 -3.90 46.90
N HIS A 8 -14.23 -4.58 45.93
CA HIS A 8 -13.20 -4.03 45.06
C HIS A 8 -13.79 -3.78 43.66
N SER A 9 -13.49 -2.61 43.09
CA SER A 9 -13.90 -2.23 41.73
C SER A 9 -12.67 -1.96 40.88
N ALA A 10 -12.75 -2.31 39.59
CA ALA A 10 -11.72 -2.03 38.60
C ALA A 10 -12.38 -1.63 37.27
N SER A 11 -11.72 -0.77 36.51
CA SER A 11 -12.10 -0.41 35.14
C SER A 11 -10.86 -0.30 34.27
N ALA A 12 -11.05 -0.46 32.96
CA ALA A 12 -10.01 -0.29 31.95
C ALA A 12 -10.53 0.63 30.85
N VAL A 13 -9.66 1.53 30.37
CA VAL A 13 -9.91 2.30 29.15
C VAL A 13 -9.17 1.58 28.03
N VAL A 14 -9.93 1.04 27.07
CA VAL A 14 -9.37 0.50 25.84
C VAL A 14 -9.44 1.62 24.82
N VAL A 15 -8.27 2.09 24.35
CA VAL A 15 -8.21 3.03 23.23
C VAL A 15 -8.46 2.23 21.97
N ASP A 16 -9.57 2.53 21.28
CA ASP A 16 -9.85 2.01 19.95
C ASP A 16 -8.94 2.75 18.96
N SER A 17 -7.80 2.14 18.62
CA SER A 17 -6.92 2.70 17.59
C SER A 17 -7.47 2.29 16.22
N THR A 18 -8.15 3.21 15.54
CA THR A 18 -8.51 3.01 14.14
C THR A 18 -7.22 2.92 13.31
N HIS A 19 -6.92 1.74 12.78
CA HIS A 19 -5.78 1.50 11.91
C HIS A 19 -6.28 1.00 10.55
N GLY A 20 -5.61 1.43 9.48
CA GLY A 20 -5.90 1.02 8.12
C GLY A 20 -4.63 0.69 7.37
N ILE A 21 -4.72 -0.21 6.39
CA ILE A 21 -3.65 -0.53 5.45
C ILE A 21 -4.17 -0.14 4.06
N HIS A 22 -3.36 0.60 3.31
CA HIS A 22 -3.68 0.98 1.94
C HIS A 22 -2.57 0.50 1.00
N ASP A 23 -2.91 -0.43 0.11
CA ASP A 23 -1.99 -0.97 -0.89
C ASP A 23 -2.05 -0.12 -2.16
N LEU A 24 -0.99 0.64 -2.43
CA LEU A 24 -0.81 1.38 -3.68
C LEU A 24 0.10 0.59 -4.63
N ARG A 25 -0.43 0.18 -5.79
CA ARG A 25 0.35 -0.43 -6.87
C ARG A 25 0.61 0.59 -7.97
N ILE A 26 1.88 0.80 -8.30
CA ILE A 26 2.32 1.68 -9.38
C ILE A 26 3.04 0.81 -10.42
N ASP A 27 2.47 0.70 -11.61
CA ASP A 27 3.12 -0.02 -12.70
C ASP A 27 4.30 0.79 -13.25
N ALA A 28 5.52 0.27 -13.17
CA ALA A 28 6.72 0.94 -13.69
C ALA A 28 6.62 1.29 -15.20
N MET A 29 5.82 0.54 -15.96
CA MET A 29 5.54 0.85 -17.37
C MET A 29 4.75 2.15 -17.57
N SER A 30 3.95 2.56 -16.58
CA SER A 30 3.29 3.87 -16.57
C SER A 30 4.26 5.03 -16.32
N LEU A 31 5.45 4.73 -15.81
CA LEU A 31 6.52 5.70 -15.51
C LEU A 31 7.61 5.75 -16.58
N ALA A 32 7.82 4.65 -17.32
CA ALA A 32 8.94 4.46 -18.23
C ALA A 32 8.69 4.91 -19.68
N ALA A 33 7.78 5.86 -19.93
CA ALA A 33 7.55 6.39 -21.28
C ALA A 33 8.77 7.19 -21.78
N GLY A 34 9.78 6.49 -22.28
CA GLY A 34 10.88 7.00 -23.11
C GLY A 34 11.97 7.83 -22.42
N ALA A 35 11.76 8.34 -21.21
CA ALA A 35 12.76 9.09 -20.42
C ALA A 35 12.45 8.97 -18.91
N PRO A 36 13.43 9.17 -18.01
CA PRO A 36 13.16 9.33 -16.59
C PRO A 36 12.11 10.43 -16.41
N ALA A 37 11.08 10.18 -15.59
CA ALA A 37 10.09 11.21 -15.28
C ALA A 37 10.83 12.44 -14.72
N PRO A 38 10.47 13.67 -15.16
CA PRO A 38 11.05 14.87 -14.58
C PRO A 38 10.90 14.85 -13.06
N THR A 39 11.98 15.19 -12.35
CA THR A 39 11.93 15.40 -10.90
C THR A 39 10.80 16.37 -10.55
N GLY A 40 10.07 16.07 -9.48
CA GLY A 40 8.87 16.80 -9.07
C GLY A 40 7.57 16.30 -9.71
N ARG A 41 7.60 15.35 -10.67
CA ARG A 41 6.38 14.68 -11.15
C ARG A 41 5.94 13.59 -10.16
N PHE A 42 4.66 13.58 -9.81
CA PHE A 42 4.08 12.60 -8.89
C PHE A 42 2.91 11.81 -9.50
N VAL A 43 2.57 10.73 -8.81
CA VAL A 43 1.31 9.99 -8.91
C VAL A 43 0.63 9.98 -7.54
N ALA A 44 -0.69 10.10 -7.53
CA ALA A 44 -1.49 10.08 -6.31
C ALA A 44 -2.33 8.80 -6.24
N SER A 45 -2.48 8.23 -5.04
CA SER A 45 -3.47 7.18 -4.80
C SER A 45 -4.89 7.71 -4.94
N CYS A 46 -5.85 6.79 -5.00
CA CYS A 46 -7.23 7.13 -4.64
C CYS A 46 -7.28 7.60 -3.19
N ALA A 47 -8.27 8.44 -2.88
CA ALA A 47 -8.54 8.84 -1.51
C ALA A 47 -9.02 7.64 -0.69
N PHE A 48 -8.59 7.55 0.57
CA PHE A 48 -9.03 6.53 1.52
C PHE A 48 -9.27 7.14 2.90
N THR A 49 -10.16 6.53 3.70
CA THR A 49 -10.56 7.09 4.99
C THR A 49 -10.05 6.24 6.15
N VAL A 50 -9.36 6.86 7.09
CA VAL A 50 -8.89 6.25 8.36
C VAL A 50 -8.99 7.28 9.46
N GLY A 51 -9.48 6.89 10.63
CA GLY A 51 -9.63 7.79 11.79
C GLY A 51 -10.60 8.95 11.54
N GLY A 52 -11.58 8.77 10.64
CA GLY A 52 -12.53 9.82 10.27
C GLY A 52 -11.99 10.87 9.29
N HIS A 53 -10.74 10.75 8.86
CA HIS A 53 -10.10 11.67 7.92
C HIS A 53 -9.85 11.00 6.57
N ARG A 54 -9.93 11.80 5.50
CA ARG A 54 -9.62 11.39 4.14
C ARG A 54 -8.15 11.68 3.82
N TRP A 55 -7.46 10.68 3.29
CA TRP A 55 -6.02 10.69 3.04
C TRP A 55 -5.70 10.29 1.60
N ARG A 56 -4.53 10.69 1.12
CA ARG A 56 -3.90 10.17 -0.10
C ARG A 56 -2.43 9.88 0.12
N ILE A 57 -1.91 8.93 -0.64
CA ILE A 57 -0.47 8.71 -0.78
C ILE A 57 -0.01 9.40 -2.05
N ILE A 58 0.98 10.28 -1.93
CA ILE A 58 1.65 10.93 -3.07
C ILE A 58 3.03 10.29 -3.24
N CYS A 59 3.32 9.81 -4.44
CA CYS A 59 4.59 9.19 -4.78
C CYS A 59 5.27 9.96 -5.92
N TYR A 60 6.51 10.37 -5.69
CA TYR A 60 7.40 10.97 -6.66
C TYR A 60 8.48 9.94 -7.04
N PRO A 61 8.36 9.29 -8.20
CA PRO A 61 9.29 8.23 -8.57
C PRO A 61 10.72 8.70 -8.83
N ASN A 62 10.92 9.99 -9.09
CA ASN A 62 12.23 10.60 -9.39
C ASN A 62 12.51 11.83 -8.50
N GLY A 63 12.14 11.74 -7.23
CA GLY A 63 12.27 12.81 -6.25
C GLY A 63 11.20 13.90 -6.35
N ASN A 64 10.89 14.55 -5.23
CA ASN A 64 10.04 15.74 -5.22
C ASN A 64 10.81 17.04 -5.59
N GLY A 65 12.14 16.99 -5.62
CA GLY A 65 13.04 18.12 -5.76
C GLY A 65 14.41 17.68 -6.26
N ALA A 66 15.20 18.62 -6.77
CA ALA A 66 16.48 18.33 -7.42
C ALA A 66 17.48 17.60 -6.49
N ASP A 67 17.41 17.91 -5.21
CA ASP A 67 18.18 17.32 -4.11
C ASP A 67 17.83 15.86 -3.81
N CYS A 68 16.69 15.37 -4.28
CA CYS A 68 16.26 13.98 -4.13
C CYS A 68 15.97 13.30 -5.49
N SER A 69 16.55 13.83 -6.57
CA SER A 69 16.30 13.37 -7.94
C SER A 69 16.73 11.93 -8.24
N ASP A 70 17.53 11.31 -7.36
CA ASP A 70 17.98 9.92 -7.39
C ASP A 70 17.26 9.02 -6.37
N HIS A 71 16.18 9.53 -5.75
CA HIS A 71 15.39 8.84 -4.75
C HIS A 71 13.90 8.78 -5.13
N VAL A 72 13.19 7.84 -4.53
CA VAL A 72 11.72 7.85 -4.52
C VAL A 72 11.26 8.60 -3.28
N SER A 73 10.46 9.65 -3.45
CA SER A 73 9.84 10.37 -2.33
C SER A 73 8.38 9.95 -2.19
N VAL A 74 7.95 9.59 -0.97
CA VAL A 74 6.57 9.15 -0.69
C VAL A 74 6.03 9.94 0.51
N PHE A 75 4.81 10.46 0.37
CA PHE A 75 4.15 11.29 1.37
C PHE A 75 2.74 10.77 1.66
N LEU A 76 2.29 10.93 2.91
CA LEU A 76 0.90 10.79 3.30
C LEU A 76 0.34 12.21 3.43
N GLU A 77 -0.69 12.52 2.64
CA GLU A 77 -1.33 13.83 2.61
C GLU A 77 -2.77 13.74 3.12
N LEU A 78 -3.16 14.74 3.90
CA LEU A 78 -4.53 14.96 4.32
C LEU A 78 -5.30 15.58 3.15
N ASP A 79 -6.32 14.90 2.65
CA ASP A 79 -7.14 15.29 1.50
C ASP A 79 -8.43 15.98 2.00
N GLU A 80 -8.27 17.02 2.81
CA GLU A 80 -9.35 17.80 3.41
C GLU A 80 -8.94 19.27 3.49
N GLU A 81 -9.78 20.18 2.98
CA GLU A 81 -9.48 21.64 3.00
C GLU A 81 -9.96 22.32 4.29
N ASP A 82 -11.06 21.83 4.88
CA ASP A 82 -11.74 22.46 6.02
C ASP A 82 -11.53 21.69 7.33
N VAL A 83 -10.27 21.43 7.70
CA VAL A 83 -9.97 20.81 8.98
C VAL A 83 -9.77 21.88 10.05
N ALA A 84 -10.63 21.87 11.07
CA ALA A 84 -10.67 22.88 12.12
C ALA A 84 -9.42 22.92 13.03
N GLY A 85 -8.41 22.05 12.80
CA GLY A 85 -7.20 21.96 13.61
C GLY A 85 -6.15 21.01 13.04
N GLU A 86 -5.09 20.78 13.82
CA GLU A 86 -4.02 19.84 13.48
C GLU A 86 -4.51 18.38 13.55
N VAL A 87 -4.27 17.60 12.50
CA VAL A 87 -4.49 16.15 12.49
C VAL A 87 -3.17 15.45 12.72
N LYS A 88 -3.12 14.59 13.73
CA LYS A 88 -1.95 13.77 14.05
C LYS A 88 -2.16 12.35 13.54
N ALA A 89 -1.24 11.89 12.71
CA ALA A 89 -1.21 10.52 12.21
C ALA A 89 0.15 9.88 12.53
N VAL A 90 0.12 8.62 12.94
CA VAL A 90 1.31 7.76 13.03
C VAL A 90 1.22 6.75 11.89
N PHE A 91 2.20 6.75 11.00
CA PHE A 91 2.19 5.91 9.81
C PHE A 91 3.59 5.37 9.51
N GLY A 92 3.62 4.30 8.71
CA GLY A 92 4.84 3.72 8.19
C GLY A 92 4.64 3.31 6.73
N PHE A 93 5.69 3.47 5.92
CA PHE A 93 5.69 3.01 4.54
C PHE A 93 6.50 1.72 4.41
N THR A 94 5.99 0.80 3.60
CA THR A 94 6.73 -0.38 3.14
C THR A 94 6.74 -0.35 1.62
N LEU A 95 7.92 -0.34 1.02
CA LEU A 95 8.09 -0.39 -0.43
C LEU A 95 8.44 -1.83 -0.85
N VAL A 96 7.61 -2.40 -1.73
CA VAL A 96 7.82 -3.75 -2.28
C VAL A 96 8.04 -3.64 -3.78
N VAL A 97 9.15 -4.21 -4.26
CA VAL A 97 9.50 -4.25 -5.68
C VAL A 97 9.20 -5.64 -6.22
N GLU A 98 8.20 -5.75 -7.10
CA GLU A 98 7.82 -7.01 -7.74
C GLU A 98 8.42 -7.11 -9.15
N SER A 99 9.20 -8.17 -9.41
CA SER A 99 9.70 -8.43 -10.77
C SER A 99 8.61 -9.12 -11.61
N ARG A 100 8.39 -8.64 -12.85
CA ARG A 100 7.47 -9.27 -13.82
C ARG A 100 7.91 -10.65 -14.34
N ALA A 101 9.01 -11.22 -13.85
CA ALA A 101 9.57 -12.49 -14.32
C ALA A 101 8.64 -13.71 -14.14
N ALA A 102 7.53 -13.59 -13.40
CA ALA A 102 6.54 -14.65 -13.25
C ALA A 102 5.57 -14.80 -14.45
N PHE A 103 5.46 -13.80 -15.35
CA PHE A 103 4.44 -13.83 -16.41
C PHE A 103 4.77 -14.76 -17.59
N PHE A 104 6.03 -15.18 -17.75
CA PHE A 104 6.45 -16.11 -18.82
C PHE A 104 6.49 -17.59 -18.39
N ARG A 105 5.84 -17.97 -17.28
CA ARG A 105 5.71 -19.38 -16.90
C ARG A 105 4.34 -19.93 -17.33
N SER A 106 4.39 -20.83 -18.31
CA SER A 106 3.34 -21.75 -18.77
C SER A 106 2.38 -21.27 -19.87
N LYS A 107 2.86 -21.34 -21.12
CA LYS A 107 2.08 -21.84 -22.25
C LYS A 107 2.85 -22.99 -22.91
N ARG A 108 2.92 -24.14 -22.24
CA ARG A 108 3.09 -25.42 -22.95
C ARG A 108 1.97 -26.35 -22.51
N LYS A 109 0.92 -26.36 -23.34
CA LYS A 109 -0.06 -27.44 -23.38
C LYS A 109 0.43 -28.36 -24.49
N GLU A 110 1.18 -29.39 -24.13
CA GLU A 110 1.51 -30.45 -25.07
C GLU A 110 0.57 -31.61 -24.75
N THR A 111 -0.35 -31.88 -25.68
CA THR A 111 -1.25 -33.02 -25.64
C THR A 111 -0.95 -33.81 -26.91
N HIS A 112 -0.20 -34.90 -26.77
CA HIS A 112 -0.08 -35.88 -27.84
C HIS A 112 -1.00 -37.04 -27.51
N GLU A 113 -2.11 -37.09 -28.23
CA GLU A 113 -2.91 -38.30 -28.38
C GLU A 113 -2.31 -39.07 -29.56
N HIS A 114 -1.94 -40.33 -29.34
CA HIS A 114 -1.57 -41.25 -30.42
C HIS A 114 -2.44 -42.49 -30.27
N SER A 115 -3.36 -42.69 -31.20
CA SER A 115 -4.22 -43.87 -31.26
C SER A 115 -4.00 -44.65 -32.55
N HIS A 116 -3.58 -45.91 -32.35
CA HIS A 116 -3.96 -47.16 -33.04
C HIS A 116 -3.62 -47.34 -34.55
N LEU A 117 -3.26 -48.52 -35.07
CA LEU A 117 -3.73 -49.89 -34.81
C LEU A 117 -2.63 -50.92 -35.10
N ALA A 118 -2.64 -52.03 -34.34
CA ALA A 118 -2.08 -53.30 -34.79
C ALA A 118 -3.19 -54.12 -35.46
N SER A 119 -2.96 -54.62 -36.68
CA SER A 119 -3.51 -55.87 -37.24
C SER A 119 -3.04 -56.06 -38.69
N LEU A 120 -2.21 -57.07 -38.93
CA LEU A 120 -2.57 -58.31 -39.63
C LEU A 120 -1.63 -59.41 -39.13
#